data_AF-A0A453C3D3-F1
#
_entry.id   AF-A0A453C3D3-F1
#
_cell.length_a   1.000
_cell.length_b   1.000
_cell.length_c   1.000
_cell.angle_alpha   90.00
_cell.angle_beta   90.00
_cell.angle_gamma   90.00
#
_symmetry.space_group_name_H-M   'P 1'
#
loop_
_entity.id
_entity.type
_entity.pdbx_description
1 polymer ?
#
loop_
_entity_poly.entity_id
_entity_poly.type
_entity_poly.pdbx_seq_one_letter_code
_entity_poly.pdbx_strand_id
1 'polypeptide(L)'
;SLQYNRCEGTISVYQSNISKHKLELKQTQYKDIEKRYFNQLLQLKTTEMANKDLERYYAALDKALMRFHTMKMEEINKIIKELWQHTYRGQDIDCISISSDSEGAGTRSYSYRVVMQNGGAELEM
;
A
#
# COMPACT_ATOMS: atom_id res chain seq x y z
N SER A 1 7.14 70.88 18.57
CA SER A 1 7.31 70.22 19.88
C SER A 1 6.44 68.97 20.01
N LEU A 2 5.11 69.04 19.83
CA LEU A 2 4.22 67.88 20.02
C LEU A 2 4.44 66.72 19.03
N GLN A 3 4.64 67.03 17.74
CA GLN A 3 4.92 66.00 16.73
C GLN A 3 6.29 65.33 16.91
N TYR A 4 7.29 66.08 17.39
CA TYR A 4 8.61 65.56 17.72
C TYR A 4 8.53 64.52 18.86
N ASN A 5 7.85 64.87 19.96
CA ASN A 5 7.62 63.95 21.09
C ASN A 5 6.83 62.70 20.67
N ARG A 6 5.89 62.83 19.73
CA ARG A 6 5.12 61.69 19.20
C ARG A 6 6.00 60.75 18.36
N CYS A 7 6.85 61.30 17.50
CA CYS A 7 7.82 60.51 16.74
C CYS A 7 8.82 59.82 17.67
N GLU A 8 9.31 60.52 18.69
CA GLU A 8 10.26 59.99 19.66
C GLU A 8 9.67 58.84 20.48
N GLY A 9 8.43 58.97 20.97
CA GLY A 9 7.72 57.88 21.64
C GLY A 9 7.49 56.68 20.74
N THR A 10 7.18 56.91 19.46
CA THR A 10 6.97 55.84 18.48
C THR A 10 8.28 55.10 18.17
N ILE A 11 9.39 55.83 18.02
CA ILE A 11 10.74 55.28 17.82
C ILE A 11 11.15 54.44 19.03
N SER A 12 10.88 54.92 20.26
CA SER A 12 11.17 54.17 21.49
C SER A 12 10.42 52.84 21.55
N VAL A 13 9.14 52.82 21.18
CA VAL A 13 8.35 51.59 21.11
C VAL A 13 8.92 50.62 20.06
N TYR A 14 9.26 51.10 18.86
CA TYR A 14 9.86 50.24 17.83
C TYR A 14 11.21 49.67 18.27
N GLN A 15 12.06 50.47 18.92
CA GLN A 15 13.35 50.01 19.46
C GLN A 15 13.17 48.95 20.56
N SER A 16 12.18 49.13 21.44
CA SER A 16 11.82 48.15 22.47
C SER A 16 11.35 46.83 21.84
N ASN A 17 10.48 46.90 20.83
CA ASN A 17 9.99 45.72 20.11
C ASN A 17 11.11 44.99 19.36
N ILE A 18 12.01 45.71 18.68
CA ILE A 18 13.19 45.13 18.02
C ILE A 18 14.07 44.40 19.04
N SER A 19 14.27 44.99 20.22
CA SER A 19 15.08 44.40 21.29
C SER A 19 14.44 43.13 21.85
N LYS A 20 13.12 43.16 22.06
CA LYS A 20 12.32 42.01 22.50
C LYS A 20 12.39 40.87 21.48
N HIS A 21 12.15 41.13 20.20
CA HIS A 21 12.20 40.11 19.15
C HIS A 21 13.62 39.55 18.94
N LYS A 22 14.66 40.38 19.06
CA LYS A 22 16.05 39.90 19.06
C LYS A 22 16.34 38.95 20.22
N LEU A 23 15.76 39.19 21.40
CA LEU A 23 15.89 38.30 22.55
C LEU A 23 15.09 37.00 22.34
N GLU A 24 13.88 37.09 21.78
CA GLU A 24 13.05 35.94 21.41
C GLU A 24 13.78 35.03 20.41
N LEU A 25 14.41 35.58 19.37
CA LEU A 25 15.21 34.81 18.40
C LEU A 25 16.43 34.10 19.01
N LYS A 26 16.90 34.53 20.18
CA LYS A 26 17.97 33.87 20.93
C LYS A 26 17.48 32.76 21.85
N GLN A 27 16.16 32.58 22.00
CA GLN A 27 15.61 31.48 22.79
C GLN A 27 16.07 30.15 22.21
N THR A 28 16.30 29.18 23.09
CA THR A 28 16.81 27.85 22.77
C THR A 28 15.95 27.10 21.76
N GLN A 29 14.65 27.42 21.69
CA GLN A 29 13.71 26.82 20.73
C GLN A 29 13.93 27.25 19.28
N TYR A 30 14.47 28.46 19.05
CA TYR A 30 14.80 28.98 17.71
C TYR A 30 16.26 28.73 17.34
N LYS A 31 17.11 28.44 18.33
CA LYS A 31 18.47 28.00 18.10
C LYS A 31 18.47 26.66 17.36
N ASP A 32 19.20 26.58 16.25
CA ASP A 32 19.31 25.38 15.40
C ASP A 32 17.97 24.89 14.80
N ILE A 33 16.94 25.74 14.76
CA ILE A 33 15.60 25.36 14.28
C ILE A 33 15.61 24.90 12.82
N GLU A 34 16.43 25.52 11.97
CA GLU A 34 16.59 25.12 10.57
C GLU A 34 17.15 23.70 10.45
N LYS A 35 18.15 23.36 11.26
CA LYS A 35 18.73 22.02 11.30
C LYS A 35 17.72 20.98 11.79
N ARG A 36 16.95 21.31 12.83
CA ARG A 36 15.87 20.45 13.34
C ARG A 36 14.77 20.24 12.30
N TYR A 37 14.33 21.31 11.64
CA TYR A 37 13.36 21.26 10.57
C TYR A 37 13.85 20.39 9.41
N PHE A 38 15.09 20.60 8.97
CA PHE A 38 15.68 19.81 7.88
C PHE A 38 15.77 18.32 8.23
N ASN A 39 16.20 17.98 9.46
CA ASN A 39 16.21 16.60 9.92
C ASN A 39 14.81 15.98 9.94
N GLN A 40 13.81 16.70 10.43
CA GLN A 40 12.42 16.22 10.45
C GLN A 40 11.86 16.04 9.04
N LEU A 41 12.16 16.97 8.13
CA LEU A 41 11.77 16.90 6.73
C LEU A 41 12.42 15.70 6.03
N LEU A 42 13.71 15.47 6.28
CA LEU A 42 14.42 14.31 5.74
C LEU A 42 13.82 13.00 6.25
N GLN A 43 13.52 12.91 7.55
CA GLN A 43 12.86 11.76 8.14
C GLN A 43 11.48 11.53 7.50
N LEU A 44 10.65 12.58 7.39
CA LEU A 44 9.34 12.51 6.74
C LEU A 44 9.46 11.98 5.31
N LYS A 45 10.34 12.57 4.49
CA LYS A 45 10.53 12.15 3.10
C LYS A 45 11.02 10.71 3.00
N THR A 46 11.91 10.30 3.89
CA THR A 46 12.41 8.92 3.93
C THR A 46 11.29 7.94 4.30
N THR A 47 10.45 8.29 5.27
CA THR A 47 9.28 7.47 5.64
C THR A 47 8.23 7.42 4.53
N GLU A 48 7.96 8.53 3.84
CA GLU A 48 7.07 8.57 2.68
C GLU A 48 7.56 7.63 1.56
N MET A 49 8.87 7.65 1.27
CA MET A 49 9.47 6.74 0.29
C MET A 49 9.35 5.28 0.73
N ALA A 50 9.65 4.98 1.99
CA ALA A 50 9.53 3.62 2.53
C ALA A 50 8.08 3.10 2.46
N ASN A 51 7.09 3.92 2.80
CA ASN A 51 5.67 3.55 2.68
C ASN A 51 5.28 3.24 1.24
N LYS A 52 5.70 4.07 0.29
CA LYS A 52 5.44 3.85 -1.14
C LYS A 52 6.07 2.56 -1.65
N ASP A 53 7.26 2.22 -1.17
CA ASP A 53 7.91 0.96 -1.53
C ASP A 53 7.21 -0.24 -0.89
N LEU A 54 6.73 -0.14 0.36
CA LEU A 54 5.91 -1.17 0.99
C LEU A 54 4.61 -1.45 0.20
N GLU A 55 3.92 -0.40 -0.26
CA GLU A 55 2.72 -0.55 -1.11
C GLU A 55 3.05 -1.29 -2.41
N ARG A 56 4.17 -0.94 -3.06
CA ARG A 56 4.64 -1.61 -4.27
C ARG A 56 4.98 -3.07 -4.04
N TYR A 57 5.68 -3.38 -2.95
CA TYR A 57 6.02 -4.75 -2.60
C TYR A 57 4.77 -5.57 -2.28
N TYR A 58 3.81 -4.99 -1.56
CA TYR A 58 2.53 -5.66 -1.27
C TYR A 58 1.79 -6.03 -2.56
N ALA A 59 1.65 -5.08 -3.49
CA ALA A 59 0.99 -5.34 -4.78
C ALA A 59 1.74 -6.36 -5.65
N ALA A 60 3.08 -6.29 -5.68
CA ALA A 60 3.91 -7.24 -6.43
C ALA A 60 3.80 -8.66 -5.86
N LEU A 61 3.82 -8.78 -4.52
CA LEU A 61 3.67 -10.05 -3.82
C LEU A 61 2.29 -10.66 -4.06
N ASP A 62 1.23 -9.86 -3.94
CA ASP A 62 -0.14 -10.32 -4.20
C ASP A 62 -0.29 -10.88 -5.61
N LYS A 63 0.26 -10.16 -6.60
CA LYS A 63 0.27 -10.61 -8.00
C LYS A 63 1.07 -11.89 -8.20
N ALA A 64 2.22 -12.02 -7.55
CA ALA A 64 3.04 -13.23 -7.62
C ALA A 64 2.32 -14.44 -6.99
N LEU A 65 1.65 -14.25 -5.86
CA LEU A 65 0.86 -15.28 -5.19
C LEU A 65 -0.33 -15.73 -6.05
N MET A 66 -1.07 -14.80 -6.65
CA MET A 66 -2.16 -15.15 -7.58
C MET A 66 -1.64 -15.98 -8.76
N ARG A 67 -0.55 -15.54 -9.40
CA ARG A 67 0.03 -16.27 -10.53
C ARG A 67 0.49 -17.66 -10.11
N PHE A 68 1.12 -17.79 -8.95
CA PHE A 68 1.56 -19.07 -8.43
C PHE A 68 0.38 -20.01 -8.15
N HIS A 69 -0.69 -19.50 -7.52
CA HIS A 69 -1.90 -20.26 -7.24
C HIS A 69 -2.57 -20.75 -8.53
N THR A 70 -2.80 -19.88 -9.51
CA THR A 70 -3.37 -20.25 -10.82
C THR A 70 -2.52 -21.32 -11.50
N MET A 71 -1.20 -21.13 -11.55
CA MET A 71 -0.27 -22.10 -12.13
C MET A 71 -0.35 -23.46 -11.43
N LYS A 72 -0.49 -23.49 -10.10
CA LYS A 72 -0.63 -24.74 -9.34
C LYS A 72 -1.98 -25.41 -9.59
N MET A 73 -3.07 -24.65 -9.71
CA MET A 73 -4.38 -25.21 -10.05
C MET A 73 -4.41 -25.81 -11.46
N GLU A 74 -3.76 -25.15 -12.42
CA GLU A 74 -3.59 -25.69 -13.78
C GLU A 74 -2.79 -27.00 -13.78
N GLU A 75 -1.67 -27.06 -13.04
CA GLU A 75 -0.87 -28.29 -12.89
C GLU A 75 -1.69 -29.42 -12.25
N ILE A 76 -2.46 -29.13 -11.20
CA ILE A 76 -3.33 -30.11 -10.53
C ILE A 76 -4.41 -30.62 -11.51
N ASN A 77 -5.11 -29.72 -12.21
CA ASN A 77 -6.16 -30.09 -13.16
C ASN A 77 -5.64 -30.90 -14.33
N LYS A 78 -4.40 -30.65 -14.76
CA LYS A 78 -3.74 -31.46 -15.78
C LYS A 78 -3.55 -32.90 -15.30
N ILE A 79 -3.04 -33.10 -14.08
CA ILE A 79 -2.85 -34.44 -13.50
C ILE A 79 -4.21 -35.15 -13.32
N ILE A 80 -5.22 -34.43 -12.83
CA ILE A 80 -6.58 -34.98 -12.67
C ILE A 80 -7.12 -35.48 -14.01
N LYS A 81 -6.98 -34.68 -15.08
CA LYS A 81 -7.42 -35.06 -16.42
C LYS A 81 -6.69 -36.29 -16.95
N GLU A 82 -5.38 -36.38 -16.76
CA GLU A 82 -4.58 -37.54 -17.14
C GLU A 82 -5.04 -38.81 -16.39
N LEU A 83 -5.24 -38.70 -15.07
CA LEU A 83 -5.74 -39.81 -14.25
C LEU A 83 -7.16 -40.23 -14.64
N TRP A 84 -8.05 -39.27 -14.94
CA TRP A 84 -9.42 -39.53 -15.39
C TRP A 84 -9.44 -40.37 -16.66
N GLN A 85 -8.66 -39.99 -17.66
CA GLN A 85 -8.56 -40.72 -18.94
C GLN A 85 -8.04 -42.16 -18.77
N HIS A 86 -7.20 -42.41 -17.77
CA HIS A 86 -6.68 -43.75 -17.48
C HIS A 86 -7.68 -44.64 -16.72
N THR A 87 -8.54 -44.05 -15.89
CA THR A 87 -9.38 -44.77 -14.93
C THR A 87 -10.85 -44.84 -15.33
N TYR A 88 -11.39 -43.76 -15.91
CA TYR A 88 -12.78 -43.68 -16.29
C TYR A 88 -13.03 -44.33 -17.66
N ARG A 89 -14.05 -45.18 -17.73
CA ARG A 89 -14.42 -45.93 -18.95
C ARG A 89 -15.80 -45.56 -19.49
N GLY A 90 -16.54 -44.69 -18.79
CA GLY A 90 -17.82 -44.18 -19.25
C GLY A 90 -17.66 -43.14 -20.36
N GLN A 91 -18.70 -42.96 -21.18
CA GLN A 91 -18.76 -41.96 -22.27
C GLN A 91 -19.58 -40.72 -21.89
N ASP A 92 -20.07 -40.67 -20.67
CA ASP A 92 -20.98 -39.67 -20.13
C ASP A 92 -20.25 -38.44 -19.55
N ILE A 93 -18.95 -38.54 -19.26
CA ILE A 93 -18.14 -37.46 -18.70
C ILE A 93 -16.77 -37.44 -19.37
N ASP A 94 -16.44 -36.32 -20.02
CA ASP A 94 -15.19 -36.16 -20.77
C ASP A 94 -13.98 -35.97 -19.84
N CYS A 95 -14.12 -35.07 -18.86
CA CYS A 95 -13.11 -34.85 -17.83
C CYS A 95 -13.70 -34.16 -16.61
N ILE A 96 -12.96 -34.24 -15.50
CA ILE A 96 -13.24 -33.49 -14.27
C ILE A 96 -12.09 -32.52 -13.98
N SER A 97 -12.38 -31.42 -13.30
CA SER A 97 -11.38 -30.46 -12.84
C SER A 97 -11.86 -29.76 -11.56
N ILE A 98 -10.92 -29.16 -10.85
CA ILE A 98 -11.19 -28.32 -9.68
C ILE A 98 -11.26 -26.88 -10.16
N SER A 99 -12.40 -26.23 -9.93
CA SER A 99 -12.54 -24.78 -10.06
C SER A 99 -12.26 -24.12 -8.72
N SER A 100 -11.50 -23.02 -8.76
CA SER A 100 -11.17 -22.22 -7.58
C SER A 100 -11.70 -20.81 -7.74
N ASP A 101 -12.76 -20.48 -7.00
CA ASP A 101 -13.35 -19.15 -6.97
C ASP A 101 -12.73 -18.34 -5.80
N SER A 102 -12.20 -17.15 -6.10
CA SER A 102 -11.62 -16.27 -5.09
C SER A 102 -12.69 -15.35 -4.51
N GLU A 103 -12.97 -15.46 -3.22
CA GLU A 103 -13.91 -14.56 -2.53
C GLU A 103 -13.16 -13.48 -1.73
N GLY A 104 -13.54 -12.21 -1.97
CA GLY A 104 -13.17 -11.06 -1.15
C GLY A 104 -11.92 -10.28 -1.60
N ALA A 105 -11.88 -8.99 -1.22
CA ALA A 105 -10.79 -8.05 -1.51
C ALA A 105 -9.70 -7.98 -0.40
N GLY A 106 -9.77 -8.85 0.60
CA GLY A 106 -8.87 -8.88 1.77
C GLY A 106 -8.09 -10.18 1.87
N THR A 107 -8.14 -10.86 3.02
CA THR A 107 -7.64 -12.24 3.19
C THR A 107 -8.44 -13.17 2.27
N ARG A 108 -7.94 -13.35 1.04
CA ARG A 108 -8.66 -14.10 0.01
C ARG A 108 -8.90 -15.52 0.50
N SER A 109 -10.17 -15.87 0.60
CA SER A 109 -10.59 -17.24 0.86
C SER A 109 -10.91 -17.87 -0.49
N TYR A 110 -10.38 -19.07 -0.73
CA TYR A 110 -10.61 -19.81 -1.96
C TYR A 110 -11.69 -20.85 -1.72
N SER A 111 -12.77 -20.78 -2.49
CA SER A 111 -13.79 -21.83 -2.56
C SER A 111 -13.40 -22.80 -3.68
N TYR A 112 -13.33 -24.09 -3.36
CA TYR A 112 -12.97 -25.13 -4.31
C TYR A 112 -14.18 -26.02 -4.58
N ARG A 113 -14.51 -26.21 -5.86
CA ARG A 113 -15.57 -27.11 -6.32
C ARG A 113 -15.09 -27.98 -7.46
N VAL A 114 -15.66 -29.16 -7.57
CA VAL A 114 -15.39 -30.07 -8.68
C VAL A 114 -16.39 -29.76 -9.79
N VAL A 115 -15.86 -29.58 -11.00
CA VAL A 115 -16.66 -29.40 -12.20
C VAL A 115 -16.34 -30.52 -13.18
N MET A 116 -17.36 -30.97 -13.89
CA MET A 116 -17.25 -31.93 -14.98
C MET A 116 -17.56 -31.28 -16.31
N GLN A 117 -16.95 -31.81 -17.36
CA GLN A 117 -17.23 -31.41 -18.72
C GLN A 117 -17.89 -32.56 -19.48
N ASN A 118 -18.99 -32.27 -20.19
CA ASN A 118 -19.64 -33.20 -21.10
C ASN A 118 -20.07 -32.44 -22.37
N GLY A 119 -19.51 -32.80 -23.52
CA GLY A 119 -19.91 -32.24 -24.83
C GLY A 119 -19.69 -30.73 -24.95
N GLY A 120 -18.73 -30.18 -24.19
CA GLY A 120 -18.44 -28.75 -24.13
C GLY A 120 -19.24 -27.96 -23.09
N ALA A 121 -20.22 -28.57 -22.42
CA ALA A 121 -20.90 -27.97 -21.27
C ALA A 121 -20.13 -28.26 -19.98
N GLU A 122 -19.95 -27.23 -19.16
CA GLU A 122 -19.41 -27.35 -17.79
C GLU A 122 -20.58 -27.50 -16.82
N LEU A 123 -20.55 -28.54 -15.99
CA LEU A 123 -21.53 -28.80 -14.95
C LEU A 123 -20.81 -28.96 -13.61
N GLU A 124 -21.42 -28.44 -12.55
CA GLU A 124 -20.98 -28.73 -11.19
C GLU A 124 -21.31 -30.19 -10.85
N MET A 125 -20.35 -30.89 -10.24
CA MET A 125 -20.51 -32.27 -9.80
C MET A 125 -21.07 -32.36 -8.39
#